data_AF-A0A0D0HU97-F1
#
_entry.id   AF-A0A0D0HU97-F1
#
_cell.length_a   1.000
_cell.length_b   1.000
_cell.length_c   1.000
_cell.angle_alpha   90.00
_cell.angle_beta   90.00
_cell.angle_gamma   90.00
#
_symmetry.space_group_name_H-M   'P 1'
#
loop_
_entity.id
_entity.type
_entity.pdbx_description
1 polymer ?
#
loop_
_entity_poly.entity_id
_entity_poly.type
_entity_poly.pdbx_seq_one_letter_code
_entity_poly.pdbx_strand_id
1 'polypeptide(L)'
;MPREIASQVNAVVLAAQNGHSACMKNAESLVGELDRLHEADSIDGDEWALAAFTVSSVLINFAGYRRNKRAAKLGTDIADRARLLAADTHLRRNLEYNAGNGRSCLHQLAHDREGLTADQYVAARLLDRDLLKEARALFFGVGYDASVASELRGMALCNLANLFDDSGRWVEAYQAYSDALEADPTNGNASGNAAYLLRRRISSGRGTLGHYAVVHDAFVRHSKAHRQRTVDLAGEQVAQNWDAVELLGGHGHAEHGGDVLDEYQQWIKDTVLPWLWRLTDLERIARGGTPP
;
A
#
# COMPACT_ATOMS: atom_id res chain seq x y z
N MET A 1 5.97 -5.48 -28.55
CA MET A 1 7.30 -5.48 -27.90
C MET A 1 8.27 -6.43 -28.60
N PRO A 2 9.40 -5.93 -29.12
CA PRO A 2 10.49 -6.75 -29.68
C PRO A 2 11.02 -7.81 -28.70
N ARG A 3 11.36 -9.02 -29.19
CA ARG A 3 11.87 -10.13 -28.36
C ARG A 3 13.14 -9.78 -27.57
N GLU A 4 13.99 -8.93 -28.15
CA GLU A 4 15.23 -8.49 -27.53
C GLU A 4 14.97 -7.63 -26.28
N ILE A 5 13.99 -6.73 -26.33
CA ILE A 5 13.57 -5.94 -25.15
C ILE A 5 13.06 -6.85 -24.05
N ALA A 6 12.21 -7.83 -24.37
CA ALA A 6 11.70 -8.77 -23.38
C ALA A 6 12.82 -9.58 -22.69
N SER A 7 13.84 -9.99 -23.46
CA SER A 7 15.04 -10.65 -22.92
C SER A 7 15.81 -9.75 -21.95
N GLN A 8 15.98 -8.46 -22.29
CA GLN A 8 16.66 -7.50 -21.43
C GLN A 8 15.86 -7.19 -20.15
N VAL A 9 14.54 -7.08 -20.23
CA VAL A 9 13.66 -6.94 -19.04
C VAL A 9 13.88 -8.13 -18.10
N ASN A 10 13.89 -9.35 -18.63
CA ASN A 10 14.16 -10.55 -17.83
C ASN A 10 15.56 -10.53 -17.21
N ALA A 11 16.57 -10.01 -17.91
CA ALA A 11 17.91 -9.86 -17.37
C ALA A 11 17.98 -8.88 -16.18
N VAL A 12 17.15 -7.82 -16.17
CA VAL A 12 17.02 -6.92 -15.01
C VAL A 12 16.38 -7.66 -13.83
N VAL A 13 15.27 -8.37 -14.07
CA VAL A 13 14.55 -9.15 -13.04
C VAL A 13 15.47 -10.16 -12.36
N LEU A 14 16.19 -10.98 -13.14
CA LEU A 14 17.10 -12.00 -12.63
C LEU A 14 18.27 -11.38 -11.86
N ALA A 15 18.81 -10.25 -12.33
CA ALA A 15 19.90 -9.56 -11.63
C ALA A 15 19.45 -9.00 -10.27
N ALA A 16 18.20 -8.51 -10.16
CA ALA A 16 17.63 -8.01 -8.92
C ALA A 16 17.42 -9.13 -7.89
N GLN A 17 16.89 -10.29 -8.33
CA GLN A 17 16.69 -11.46 -7.48
C GLN A 17 18.00 -11.97 -6.87
N ASN A 18 19.09 -11.92 -7.64
CA ASN A 18 20.42 -12.32 -7.18
C ASN A 18 21.18 -11.23 -6.40
N GLY A 19 20.56 -10.07 -6.15
CA GLY A 19 21.16 -9.00 -5.34
C GLY A 19 22.38 -8.32 -5.96
N HIS A 20 22.58 -8.42 -7.27
CA HIS A 20 23.83 -7.98 -7.93
C HIS A 20 23.76 -6.49 -8.33
N SER A 21 24.90 -5.79 -8.26
CA SER A 21 25.07 -4.43 -8.82
C SER A 21 24.79 -4.35 -10.34
N ALA A 22 24.69 -5.50 -11.00
CA ALA A 22 24.31 -5.62 -12.40
C ALA A 22 22.86 -5.20 -12.67
N CYS A 23 21.97 -5.26 -11.67
CA CYS A 23 20.57 -4.84 -11.82
C CYS A 23 20.48 -3.40 -12.34
N MET A 24 21.22 -2.49 -11.70
CA MET A 24 21.25 -1.07 -12.09
C MET A 24 21.82 -0.88 -13.49
N LYS A 25 22.96 -1.50 -13.79
CA LYS A 25 23.61 -1.37 -15.10
C LYS A 25 22.71 -1.91 -16.22
N ASN A 26 22.06 -3.05 -16.00
CA ASN A 26 21.14 -3.65 -16.96
C ASN A 26 19.92 -2.76 -17.18
N ALA A 27 19.38 -2.16 -16.12
CA ALA A 27 18.24 -1.25 -16.23
C ALA A 27 18.62 0.04 -16.97
N GLU A 28 19.76 0.65 -16.66
CA GLU A 28 20.27 1.83 -17.37
C GLU A 28 20.51 1.53 -18.85
N SER A 29 21.12 0.38 -19.17
CA SER A 29 21.33 -0.05 -20.55
C SER A 29 20.02 -0.27 -21.30
N LEU A 30 19.03 -0.90 -20.67
CA LEU A 30 17.72 -1.14 -21.26
C LEU A 30 16.98 0.18 -21.50
N VAL A 31 16.97 1.11 -20.53
CA VAL A 31 16.33 2.41 -20.71
C VAL A 31 16.98 3.19 -21.86
N GLY A 32 18.32 3.19 -21.96
CA GLY A 32 19.01 3.80 -23.09
C GLY A 32 18.68 3.15 -24.44
N GLU A 33 18.42 1.85 -24.47
CA GLU A 33 17.93 1.17 -25.68
C GLU A 33 16.49 1.54 -26.02
N LEU A 34 15.59 1.54 -25.03
CA LEU A 34 14.20 1.95 -25.20
C LEU A 34 14.11 3.39 -25.73
N ASP A 35 14.96 4.28 -25.22
CA ASP A 35 15.04 5.67 -25.66
C ASP A 35 15.45 5.77 -27.14
N ARG A 36 16.52 5.07 -27.53
CA ARG A 36 16.96 5.04 -28.92
C ARG A 36 15.90 4.49 -29.86
N LEU A 37 15.21 3.42 -29.46
CA LEU A 37 14.15 2.81 -30.26
C LEU A 37 12.93 3.73 -30.39
N HIS A 38 12.56 4.43 -29.32
CA HIS A 38 11.43 5.36 -29.33
C HIS A 38 11.75 6.62 -30.15
N GLU A 39 12.95 7.19 -30.02
CA GLU A 39 13.41 8.32 -30.83
C GLU A 39 13.53 7.98 -32.32
N ALA A 40 13.79 6.71 -32.65
CA ALA A 40 13.82 6.20 -34.01
C ALA A 40 12.44 5.72 -34.52
N ASP A 41 11.35 6.03 -33.82
CA ASP A 41 9.96 5.62 -34.12
C ASP A 41 9.82 4.09 -34.33
N SER A 42 10.70 3.30 -33.73
CA SER A 42 10.73 1.84 -33.85
C SER A 42 9.85 1.14 -32.81
N ILE A 43 9.50 1.84 -31.74
CA ILE A 43 8.49 1.45 -30.75
C ILE A 43 7.66 2.68 -30.37
N ASP A 44 6.38 2.47 -30.09
CA ASP A 44 5.51 3.54 -29.61
C ASP A 44 5.65 3.78 -28.09
N GLY A 45 4.91 4.78 -27.59
CA GLY A 45 4.93 5.15 -26.17
C GLY A 45 4.39 4.07 -25.24
N ASP A 46 3.41 3.27 -25.66
CA ASP A 46 2.84 2.18 -24.86
C ASP A 46 3.79 0.98 -24.81
N GLU A 47 4.48 0.67 -25.91
CA GLU A 47 5.53 -0.34 -25.94
C GLU A 47 6.71 0.03 -25.03
N TRP A 48 7.14 1.30 -25.03
CA TRP A 48 8.13 1.82 -24.09
C TRP A 48 7.64 1.69 -22.65
N ALA A 49 6.42 2.15 -22.38
CA ALA A 49 5.81 2.16 -21.05
C ALA A 49 5.62 0.74 -20.49
N LEU A 50 5.27 -0.23 -21.34
CA LEU A 50 5.09 -1.63 -20.95
C LEU A 50 6.41 -2.26 -20.50
N ALA A 51 7.51 -2.01 -21.21
CA ALA A 51 8.83 -2.47 -20.78
C ALA A 51 9.29 -1.77 -19.49
N ALA A 52 9.06 -0.45 -19.40
CA ALA A 52 9.40 0.37 -18.25
C ALA A 52 8.62 0.02 -16.98
N PHE A 53 7.38 -0.48 -17.09
CA PHE A 53 6.57 -0.89 -15.96
C PHE A 53 7.26 -1.96 -15.10
N THR A 54 7.72 -3.05 -15.71
CA THR A 54 8.40 -4.13 -14.97
C THR A 54 9.73 -3.65 -14.39
N VAL A 55 10.52 -2.92 -15.17
CA VAL A 55 11.84 -2.44 -14.76
C VAL A 55 11.75 -1.48 -13.58
N SER A 56 10.83 -0.51 -13.63
CA SER A 56 10.61 0.44 -12.53
C SER A 56 10.18 -0.27 -11.24
N SER A 57 9.23 -1.20 -11.33
CA SER A 57 8.76 -2.00 -10.19
C SER A 57 9.91 -2.79 -9.52
N VAL A 58 10.71 -3.49 -10.33
CA VAL A 58 11.86 -4.28 -9.86
C VAL A 58 12.90 -3.40 -9.17
N LEU A 59 13.24 -2.25 -9.76
CA LEU A 59 14.22 -1.33 -9.18
C LEU A 59 13.75 -0.74 -7.85
N ILE A 60 12.47 -0.37 -7.74
CA ILE A 60 11.89 0.18 -6.51
C ILE A 60 11.88 -0.87 -5.40
N ASN A 61 11.45 -2.11 -5.70
CA ASN A 61 11.48 -3.20 -4.73
C ASN A 61 12.93 -3.52 -4.30
N PHE A 62 13.85 -3.64 -5.27
CA PHE A 62 15.27 -3.83 -5.00
C PHE A 62 15.83 -2.72 -4.10
N ALA A 63 15.44 -1.46 -4.36
CA ALA A 63 15.88 -0.33 -3.57
C ALA A 63 15.43 -0.41 -2.12
N GLY A 64 14.17 -0.81 -1.86
CA GLY A 64 13.66 -1.04 -0.51
C GLY A 64 14.47 -2.12 0.22
N TYR A 65 14.65 -3.28 -0.41
CA TYR A 65 15.38 -4.41 0.20
C TYR A 65 16.87 -4.13 0.44
N ARG A 66 17.52 -3.41 -0.47
CA ARG A 66 18.98 -3.13 -0.43
C ARG A 66 19.32 -1.75 0.10
N ARG A 67 18.32 -1.00 0.54
CA ARG A 67 18.45 0.40 0.98
C ARG A 67 19.16 1.28 -0.04
N ASN A 68 18.92 1.06 -1.33
CA ASN A 68 19.66 1.70 -2.41
C ASN A 68 18.89 2.91 -2.96
N LYS A 69 19.24 4.11 -2.47
CA LYS A 69 18.58 5.37 -2.88
C LYS A 69 18.70 5.65 -4.39
N ARG A 70 19.81 5.27 -5.03
CA ARG A 70 20.01 5.44 -6.49
C ARG A 70 19.03 4.56 -7.27
N ALA A 71 18.83 3.32 -6.84
CA ALA A 71 17.85 2.42 -7.46
C ALA A 71 16.42 2.93 -7.29
N ALA A 72 16.05 3.43 -6.10
CA ALA A 72 14.74 4.02 -5.86
C ALA A 72 14.50 5.22 -6.79
N LYS A 73 15.51 6.10 -6.92
CA LYS A 73 15.42 7.24 -7.81
C LYS A 73 15.27 6.82 -9.27
N LEU A 74 16.14 5.93 -9.76
CA LEU A 74 16.07 5.47 -11.15
C LEU A 74 14.73 4.81 -11.47
N GLY A 75 14.23 3.93 -10.60
CA GLY A 75 12.92 3.29 -10.79
C GLY A 75 11.78 4.30 -10.79
N THR A 76 11.84 5.33 -9.94
CA THR A 76 10.85 6.42 -9.89
C THR A 76 10.88 7.25 -11.18
N ASP A 77 12.07 7.65 -11.64
CA ASP A 77 12.25 8.44 -12.86
C ASP A 77 11.72 7.67 -14.09
N ILE A 78 11.99 6.36 -14.16
CA ILE A 78 11.48 5.49 -15.24
C ILE A 78 9.95 5.44 -15.20
N ALA A 79 9.34 5.23 -14.03
CA ALA A 79 7.88 5.18 -13.90
C ALA A 79 7.22 6.52 -14.27
N ASP A 80 7.82 7.65 -13.87
CA ASP A 80 7.34 8.99 -14.20
C ASP A 80 7.40 9.28 -15.70
N ARG A 81 8.47 8.87 -16.38
CA ARG A 81 8.55 8.99 -17.83
C ARG A 81 7.53 8.08 -18.52
N ALA A 82 7.44 6.82 -18.09
CA ALA A 82 6.55 5.82 -18.67
C ALA A 82 5.10 6.31 -18.66
N ARG A 83 4.62 6.83 -17.52
CA ARG A 83 3.22 7.27 -17.39
C ARG A 83 2.88 8.49 -18.25
N LEU A 84 3.87 9.30 -18.62
CA LEU A 84 3.68 10.42 -19.55
C LEU A 84 3.60 9.97 -21.01
N LEU A 85 4.25 8.86 -21.34
CA LEU A 85 4.24 8.26 -22.68
C LEU A 85 3.08 7.29 -22.91
N ALA A 86 2.60 6.64 -21.84
CA ALA A 86 1.51 5.66 -21.93
C ALA A 86 0.20 6.35 -22.36
N ALA A 87 -0.35 5.93 -23.50
CA ALA A 87 -1.69 6.27 -23.95
C ALA A 87 -2.74 5.37 -23.28
N ASP A 88 -2.41 4.09 -23.09
CA ASP A 88 -3.27 3.13 -22.39
C ASP A 88 -3.48 3.54 -20.92
N THR A 89 -4.74 3.65 -20.52
CA THR A 89 -5.11 4.16 -19.20
C THR A 89 -4.76 3.16 -18.10
N HIS A 90 -4.93 1.86 -18.34
CA HIS A 90 -4.64 0.85 -17.32
C HIS A 90 -3.13 0.76 -17.04
N LEU A 91 -2.30 0.80 -18.08
CA LEU A 91 -0.85 0.85 -18.00
C LEU A 91 -0.40 2.13 -17.29
N ARG A 92 -0.99 3.29 -17.63
CA ARG A 92 -0.71 4.55 -16.94
C ARG A 92 -0.99 4.46 -15.44
N ARG A 93 -2.11 3.86 -15.01
CA ARG A 93 -2.44 3.66 -13.59
C ARG A 93 -1.48 2.71 -12.87
N ASN A 94 -1.03 1.65 -13.54
CA ASN A 94 0.02 0.77 -13.03
C ASN A 94 1.35 1.52 -12.81
N LEU A 95 1.70 2.43 -13.71
CA LEU A 95 2.90 3.25 -13.61
C LEU A 95 2.77 4.35 -12.55
N GLU A 96 1.59 4.93 -12.36
CA GLU A 96 1.32 5.84 -11.23
C GLU A 96 1.48 5.12 -9.89
N TYR A 97 1.01 3.88 -9.77
CA TYR A 97 1.23 3.06 -8.59
C TYR A 97 2.74 2.83 -8.33
N ASN A 98 3.51 2.48 -9.36
CA ASN A 98 4.97 2.36 -9.24
C ASN A 98 5.62 3.70 -8.84
N ALA A 99 5.23 4.80 -9.47
CA ALA A 99 5.76 6.13 -9.17
C ALA A 99 5.46 6.56 -7.71
N GLY A 100 4.29 6.17 -7.18
CA GLY A 100 3.93 6.36 -5.77
C GLY A 100 4.80 5.52 -4.83
N ASN A 101 5.01 4.24 -5.15
CA ASN A 101 5.91 3.37 -4.39
C ASN A 101 7.35 3.89 -4.38
N GLY A 102 7.83 4.38 -5.52
CA GLY A 102 9.17 4.95 -5.65
C GLY A 102 9.39 6.17 -4.75
N ARG A 103 8.43 7.11 -4.73
CA ARG A 103 8.44 8.28 -3.82
C ARG A 103 8.36 7.88 -2.35
N SER A 104 7.48 6.93 -2.01
CA SER A 104 7.39 6.38 -0.65
C SER A 104 8.73 5.74 -0.21
N CYS A 105 9.34 4.95 -1.09
CA CYS A 105 10.65 4.33 -0.83
C CYS A 105 11.75 5.39 -0.65
N LEU A 106 11.81 6.41 -1.52
CA LEU A 106 12.77 7.51 -1.41
C LEU A 106 12.64 8.24 -0.07
N HIS A 107 11.41 8.54 0.36
CA HIS A 107 11.12 9.15 1.66
C HIS A 107 11.63 8.28 2.82
N GLN A 108 11.31 6.98 2.80
CA GLN A 108 11.73 6.04 3.83
C GLN A 108 13.27 5.91 3.90
N LEU A 109 13.96 5.90 2.76
CA LEU A 109 15.42 5.81 2.68
C LEU A 109 16.12 7.11 3.09
N ALA A 110 15.48 8.26 2.91
CA ALA A 110 16.00 9.55 3.37
C ALA A 110 15.96 9.69 4.89
N HIS A 111 15.05 8.97 5.56
CA HIS A 111 14.75 9.12 6.99
C HIS A 111 14.80 7.81 7.74
N ASP A 112 15.80 7.00 7.39
CA ASP A 112 16.08 5.78 8.11
C ASP A 112 16.21 6.04 9.61
N ARG A 113 15.53 5.24 10.43
CA ARG A 113 15.42 5.44 11.88
C ARG A 113 16.73 5.16 12.61
N GLU A 114 17.67 4.48 11.97
CA GLU A 114 18.95 4.13 12.60
C GLU A 114 19.73 5.39 13.00
N GLY A 115 19.85 5.59 14.31
CA GLY A 115 20.63 6.68 14.90
C GLY A 115 19.91 8.02 15.05
N LEU A 116 18.63 8.15 14.67
CA LEU A 116 17.84 9.37 14.87
C LEU A 116 17.09 9.35 16.22
N THR A 117 17.09 10.48 16.92
CA THR A 117 16.17 10.71 18.04
C THR A 117 14.73 10.87 17.53
N ALA A 118 13.73 10.77 18.42
CA ALA A 118 12.33 10.96 18.05
C ALA A 118 12.08 12.34 17.39
N ASP A 119 12.69 13.40 17.92
CA ASP A 119 12.54 14.76 17.38
C ASP A 119 13.23 14.90 16.02
N GLN A 120 14.42 14.33 15.85
CA GLN A 120 15.12 14.32 14.56
C GLN A 120 14.32 13.54 13.52
N TYR A 121 13.72 12.42 13.91
CA TYR A 121 12.86 11.63 13.04
C TYR A 121 11.63 12.42 12.59
N VAL A 122 10.94 13.09 13.51
CA VAL A 122 9.78 13.94 13.18
C VAL A 122 10.19 15.11 12.28
N ALA A 123 11.26 15.82 12.63
CA ALA A 123 11.77 16.94 11.84
C ALA A 123 12.16 16.49 10.42
N ALA A 124 12.83 15.34 10.29
CA ALA A 124 13.22 14.80 9.00
C ALA A 124 11.98 14.51 8.13
N ARG A 125 10.91 13.93 8.69
CA ARG A 125 9.67 13.69 7.94
C ARG A 125 8.94 14.96 7.49
N LEU A 126 9.19 16.11 8.11
CA LEU A 126 8.65 17.40 7.68
C LEU A 126 9.42 18.02 6.51
N LEU A 127 10.69 17.64 6.33
CA LEU A 127 11.54 18.16 5.24
C LEU A 127 11.08 17.61 3.87
N ASP A 128 10.78 16.31 3.79
CA ASP A 128 10.40 15.65 2.53
C ASP A 128 8.87 15.54 2.32
N ARG A 129 8.12 16.51 2.86
CA ARG A 129 6.64 16.52 2.80
C ARG A 129 6.08 16.47 1.37
N ASP A 130 6.84 16.96 0.39
CA ASP A 130 6.42 17.01 -1.01
C ASP A 130 6.44 15.61 -1.64
N LEU A 131 7.47 14.79 -1.34
CA LEU A 131 7.51 13.38 -1.75
C LEU A 131 6.31 12.61 -1.20
N LEU A 132 5.98 12.80 0.08
CA LEU A 132 4.80 12.19 0.70
C LEU A 132 3.48 12.70 0.14
N LYS A 133 3.40 14.00 -0.21
CA LYS A 133 2.22 14.57 -0.85
C LYS A 133 1.99 13.97 -2.23
N GLU A 134 3.04 13.89 -3.05
CA GLU A 134 2.97 13.29 -4.39
C GLU A 134 2.65 11.80 -4.34
N ALA A 135 3.31 11.04 -3.46
CA ALA A 135 3.03 9.61 -3.29
C ALA A 135 1.56 9.36 -2.92
N ARG A 136 1.03 10.14 -1.96
CA ARG A 136 -0.40 10.05 -1.57
C ARG A 136 -1.33 10.43 -2.72
N ALA A 137 -1.01 11.46 -3.50
CA ALA A 137 -1.83 11.86 -4.64
C ALA A 137 -1.90 10.75 -5.70
N LEU A 138 -0.77 10.09 -5.99
CA LEU A 138 -0.70 8.97 -6.93
C LEU A 138 -1.51 7.77 -6.41
N PHE A 139 -1.31 7.37 -5.15
CA PHE A 139 -2.07 6.26 -4.58
C PHE A 139 -3.56 6.54 -4.48
N PHE A 140 -3.95 7.77 -4.14
CA PHE A 140 -5.35 8.19 -4.16
C PHE A 140 -5.95 8.07 -5.57
N GLY A 141 -5.24 8.57 -6.59
CA GLY A 141 -5.67 8.50 -7.98
C GLY A 141 -5.88 7.08 -8.47
N VAL A 142 -4.99 6.15 -8.11
CA VAL A 142 -5.11 4.73 -8.49
C VAL A 142 -6.20 4.02 -7.67
N GLY A 143 -6.26 4.27 -6.36
CA GLY A 143 -7.15 3.57 -5.43
C GLY A 143 -8.64 3.84 -5.64
N TYR A 144 -8.98 5.08 -5.96
CA TYR A 144 -10.38 5.52 -6.13
C TYR A 144 -10.83 5.57 -7.60
N ASP A 145 -9.98 5.17 -8.55
CA ASP A 145 -10.39 5.04 -9.95
C ASP A 145 -11.09 3.69 -10.17
N ALA A 146 -12.41 3.72 -10.37
CA ALA A 146 -13.22 2.52 -10.56
C ALA A 146 -12.89 1.73 -11.83
N SER A 147 -12.14 2.32 -12.79
CA SER A 147 -11.68 1.60 -13.98
C SER A 147 -10.46 0.73 -13.71
N VAL A 148 -9.79 0.91 -12.57
CA VAL A 148 -8.62 0.12 -12.18
C VAL A 148 -9.08 -1.21 -11.56
N ALA A 149 -8.34 -2.29 -11.85
CA ALA A 149 -8.58 -3.59 -11.25
C ALA A 149 -8.62 -3.53 -9.72
N SER A 150 -9.56 -4.25 -9.11
CA SER A 150 -9.80 -4.35 -7.67
C SER A 150 -8.52 -4.52 -6.86
N GLU A 151 -7.66 -5.42 -7.31
CA GLU A 151 -6.40 -5.79 -6.67
C GLU A 151 -5.45 -4.60 -6.60
N LEU A 152 -5.26 -3.89 -7.71
CA LEU A 152 -4.36 -2.73 -7.76
C LEU A 152 -4.93 -1.56 -6.96
N ARG A 153 -6.26 -1.38 -6.96
CA ARG A 153 -6.93 -0.40 -6.11
C ARG A 153 -6.69 -0.69 -4.63
N GLY A 154 -6.91 -1.93 -4.20
CA GLY A 154 -6.67 -2.38 -2.83
C GLY A 154 -5.21 -2.19 -2.41
N MET A 155 -4.25 -2.48 -3.30
CA MET A 155 -2.82 -2.23 -3.05
C MET A 155 -2.51 -0.74 -2.89
N ALA A 156 -3.03 0.10 -3.79
CA ALA A 156 -2.82 1.55 -3.73
C ALA A 156 -3.42 2.18 -2.47
N LEU A 157 -4.65 1.80 -2.10
CA LEU A 157 -5.32 2.26 -0.88
C LEU A 157 -4.60 1.78 0.39
N CYS A 158 -4.09 0.54 0.41
CA CYS A 158 -3.26 0.06 1.51
C CYS A 158 -1.98 0.89 1.66
N ASN A 159 -1.31 1.25 0.56
CA ASN A 159 -0.11 2.08 0.63
C ASN A 159 -0.42 3.54 0.99
N LEU A 160 -1.56 4.07 0.54
CA LEU A 160 -2.07 5.37 0.98
C LEU A 160 -2.30 5.39 2.50
N ALA A 161 -2.92 4.33 3.04
CA ALA A 161 -3.16 4.15 4.47
C ALA A 161 -1.85 4.09 5.26
N ASN A 162 -0.86 3.32 4.79
CA ASN A 162 0.48 3.27 5.37
C ASN A 162 1.09 4.68 5.49
N LEU A 163 0.99 5.51 4.44
CA LEU A 163 1.52 6.88 4.46
C LEU A 163 0.78 7.80 5.43
N PHE A 164 -0.53 7.64 5.59
CA PHE A 164 -1.29 8.38 6.60
C PHE A 164 -0.92 7.97 8.01
N ASP A 165 -0.83 6.67 8.26
CA ASP A 165 -0.47 6.11 9.55
C ASP A 165 0.91 6.59 10.00
N ASP A 166 1.88 6.49 9.12
CA ASP A 166 3.24 7.00 9.28
C ASP A 166 3.30 8.51 9.60
N SER A 167 2.30 9.26 9.15
CA SER A 167 2.16 10.70 9.39
C SER A 167 1.33 11.02 10.65
N GLY A 168 0.91 10.00 11.42
CA GLY A 168 0.05 10.14 12.59
C GLY A 168 -1.43 10.42 12.29
N ARG A 169 -1.82 10.41 11.01
CA ARG A 169 -3.18 10.67 10.51
C ARG A 169 -4.03 9.39 10.58
N TRP A 170 -4.21 8.89 11.80
CA TRP A 170 -4.72 7.54 12.05
C TRP A 170 -6.18 7.33 11.61
N VAL A 171 -7.01 8.38 11.60
CA VAL A 171 -8.41 8.28 11.15
C VAL A 171 -8.45 8.06 9.64
N GLU A 172 -7.67 8.85 8.90
CA GLU A 172 -7.54 8.70 7.45
C GLU A 172 -6.85 7.38 7.07
N ALA A 173 -5.88 6.92 7.88
CA ALA A 173 -5.28 5.61 7.71
C ALA A 173 -6.31 4.49 7.87
N TYR A 174 -7.11 4.53 8.93
CA TYR A 174 -8.18 3.55 9.16
C TYR A 174 -9.19 3.52 8.00
N GLN A 175 -9.63 4.69 7.54
CA GLN A 175 -10.55 4.77 6.39
C GLN A 175 -9.92 4.17 5.14
N ALA A 176 -8.67 4.54 4.80
CA ALA A 176 -8.01 4.02 3.62
C ALA A 176 -7.73 2.50 3.69
N TYR A 177 -7.45 1.93 4.86
CA TYR A 177 -7.40 0.47 5.01
C TYR A 177 -8.78 -0.17 4.82
N SER A 178 -9.85 0.46 5.31
CA SER A 178 -11.22 -0.03 5.13
C SER A 178 -11.59 -0.02 3.64
N ASP A 179 -11.32 1.09 2.95
CA ASP A 179 -11.55 1.22 1.51
C ASP A 179 -10.69 0.22 0.70
N ALA A 180 -9.47 -0.08 1.18
CA ALA A 180 -8.61 -1.09 0.55
C ALA A 180 -9.24 -2.50 0.62
N LEU A 181 -9.90 -2.83 1.73
CA LEU A 181 -10.61 -4.10 1.93
C LEU A 181 -11.96 -4.13 1.21
N GLU A 182 -12.59 -2.99 1.00
CA GLU A 182 -13.75 -2.90 0.11
C GLU A 182 -13.35 -3.14 -1.36
N ALA A 183 -12.22 -2.57 -1.79
CA ALA A 183 -11.71 -2.73 -3.15
C ALA A 183 -11.14 -4.13 -3.43
N ASP A 184 -10.35 -4.69 -2.51
CA ASP A 184 -9.85 -6.07 -2.56
C ASP A 184 -10.11 -6.75 -1.19
N PRO A 185 -11.25 -7.45 -1.05
CA PRO A 185 -11.60 -8.16 0.17
C PRO A 185 -10.61 -9.24 0.58
N THR A 186 -9.70 -9.66 -0.31
CA THR A 186 -8.69 -10.67 0.03
C THR A 186 -7.40 -10.06 0.57
N ASN A 187 -7.28 -8.73 0.64
CA ASN A 187 -6.03 -8.05 1.00
C ASN A 187 -5.67 -8.22 2.49
N GLY A 188 -5.07 -9.38 2.82
CA GLY A 188 -4.62 -9.72 4.16
C GLY A 188 -3.63 -8.71 4.73
N ASN A 189 -2.81 -8.08 3.88
CA ASN A 189 -1.85 -7.06 4.29
C ASN A 189 -2.53 -5.78 4.80
N ALA A 190 -3.58 -5.30 4.12
CA ALA A 190 -4.36 -4.15 4.58
C ALA A 190 -4.99 -4.42 5.96
N SER A 191 -5.60 -5.60 6.14
CA SER A 191 -6.17 -5.97 7.44
C SER A 191 -5.10 -6.12 8.54
N GLY A 192 -3.93 -6.69 8.24
CA GLY A 192 -2.84 -6.81 9.22
C GLY A 192 -2.33 -5.44 9.69
N ASN A 193 -2.16 -4.50 8.75
CA ASN A 193 -1.78 -3.14 9.08
C ASN A 193 -2.88 -2.40 9.89
N ALA A 194 -4.15 -2.56 9.52
CA ALA A 194 -5.27 -1.98 10.26
C ALA A 194 -5.37 -2.52 11.70
N ALA A 195 -5.15 -3.82 11.90
CA ALA A 195 -5.04 -4.40 13.24
C ALA A 195 -3.91 -3.73 14.04
N TYR A 196 -2.72 -3.60 13.46
CA TYR A 196 -1.59 -3.00 14.16
C TYR A 196 -1.79 -1.51 14.48
N LEU A 197 -2.43 -0.76 13.58
CA LEU A 197 -2.90 0.61 13.83
C LEU A 197 -3.78 0.66 15.08
N LEU A 198 -4.83 -0.16 15.14
CA LEU A 198 -5.75 -0.22 16.28
C LEU A 198 -5.06 -0.66 17.56
N ARG A 199 -4.14 -1.63 17.49
CA ARG A 199 -3.35 -2.07 18.65
C ARG A 199 -2.59 -0.90 19.27
N ARG A 200 -1.90 -0.09 18.46
CA ARG A 200 -1.21 1.12 18.96
C ARG A 200 -2.17 2.13 19.59
N ARG A 201 -3.37 2.29 19.03
CA ARG A 201 -4.41 3.16 19.61
C ARG A 201 -4.86 2.64 20.97
N ILE A 202 -5.12 1.33 21.07
CA ILE A 202 -5.52 0.68 22.32
C ILE A 202 -4.43 0.86 23.38
N SER A 203 -3.17 0.57 23.04
CA SER A 203 -2.04 0.74 23.97
C SER A 203 -1.81 2.20 24.40
N SER A 204 -2.20 3.18 23.57
CA SER A 204 -2.12 4.61 23.93
C SER A 204 -3.22 5.08 24.88
N GLY A 205 -4.22 4.23 25.16
CA GLY A 205 -5.35 4.56 26.05
C GLY A 205 -6.31 5.61 25.50
N ARG A 206 -6.27 5.92 24.19
CA ARG A 206 -7.07 6.99 23.57
C ARG A 206 -8.24 6.42 22.75
N GLY A 207 -9.47 6.71 23.16
CA GLY A 207 -10.71 6.38 22.42
C GLY A 207 -11.54 5.27 23.07
N THR A 208 -12.50 4.71 22.34
CA THR A 208 -13.37 3.62 22.81
C THR A 208 -12.67 2.27 22.72
N LEU A 209 -11.82 1.97 23.71
CA LEU A 209 -10.91 0.81 23.73
C LEU A 209 -11.63 -0.52 23.49
N GLY A 210 -12.85 -0.67 24.02
CA GLY A 210 -13.65 -1.87 23.82
C GLY A 210 -14.02 -2.12 22.35
N HIS A 211 -14.54 -1.11 21.64
CA HIS A 211 -14.84 -1.25 20.21
C HIS A 211 -13.58 -1.50 19.39
N TYR A 212 -12.49 -0.81 19.70
CA TYR A 212 -11.22 -0.99 18.99
C TYR A 212 -10.68 -2.42 19.14
N ALA A 213 -10.84 -3.03 20.32
CA ALA A 213 -10.43 -4.42 20.54
C ALA A 213 -11.22 -5.41 19.69
N VAL A 214 -12.54 -5.21 19.52
CA VAL A 214 -13.36 -6.09 18.65
C VAL A 214 -12.94 -5.96 17.19
N VAL A 215 -12.78 -4.74 16.69
CA VAL A 215 -12.39 -4.49 15.30
C VAL A 215 -10.96 -4.97 15.04
N HIS A 216 -10.04 -4.77 16.00
CA HIS A 216 -8.70 -5.34 15.96
C HIS A 216 -8.75 -6.85 15.77
N ASP A 217 -9.49 -7.57 16.60
CA ASP A 217 -9.57 -9.04 16.54
C ASP A 217 -10.19 -9.52 15.22
N ALA A 218 -11.16 -8.78 14.66
CA ALA A 218 -11.72 -9.07 13.34
C ALA A 218 -10.64 -8.97 12.25
N PHE A 219 -9.86 -7.88 12.24
CA PHE A 219 -8.77 -7.70 11.27
C PHE A 219 -7.64 -8.72 11.44
N VAL A 220 -7.30 -9.12 12.66
CA VAL A 220 -6.31 -10.19 12.92
C VAL A 220 -6.78 -11.53 12.36
N ARG A 221 -8.05 -11.90 12.54
CA ARG A 221 -8.58 -13.13 11.95
C ARG A 221 -8.58 -13.07 10.43
N HIS A 222 -8.98 -11.93 9.87
CA HIS A 222 -8.99 -11.70 8.43
C HIS A 222 -7.59 -11.81 7.82
N SER A 223 -6.58 -11.16 8.40
CA SER A 223 -5.21 -11.20 7.88
C SER A 223 -4.65 -12.61 7.88
N LYS A 224 -4.92 -13.41 8.93
CA LYS A 224 -4.53 -14.82 9.01
C LYS A 224 -5.28 -15.70 8.02
N ALA A 225 -6.57 -15.45 7.79
CA ALA A 225 -7.35 -16.17 6.78
C ALA A 225 -6.84 -15.90 5.35
N HIS A 226 -6.33 -14.68 5.11
CA HIS A 226 -5.77 -14.25 3.82
C HIS A 226 -4.24 -14.18 3.84
N ARG A 227 -3.59 -15.09 4.58
CA ARG A 227 -2.13 -15.15 4.71
C ARG A 227 -1.42 -15.21 3.35
N GLN A 228 -1.85 -16.10 2.46
CA GLN A 228 -1.21 -16.26 1.15
C GLN A 228 -1.24 -14.96 0.35
N ARG A 229 -2.36 -14.23 0.38
CA ARG A 229 -2.45 -12.93 -0.28
C ARG A 229 -1.47 -11.92 0.30
N THR A 230 -1.22 -11.97 1.62
CA THR A 230 -0.16 -11.16 2.23
C THR A 230 1.23 -11.53 1.71
N VAL A 231 1.52 -12.82 1.55
CA VAL A 231 2.79 -13.28 0.96
C VAL A 231 2.97 -12.73 -0.45
N ASP A 232 1.93 -12.78 -1.27
CA ASP A 232 1.98 -12.32 -2.66
C ASP A 232 2.20 -10.79 -2.75
N LEU A 233 1.60 -10.03 -1.83
CA LEU A 233 1.63 -8.56 -1.84
C LEU A 233 2.84 -7.94 -1.12
N ALA A 234 3.25 -8.53 0.00
CA ALA A 234 4.20 -7.94 0.94
C ALA A 234 5.31 -8.91 1.39
N GLY A 235 5.26 -10.17 0.94
CA GLY A 235 6.28 -11.17 1.22
C GLY A 235 6.04 -11.97 2.50
N GLU A 236 6.76 -13.09 2.59
CA GLU A 236 6.62 -14.09 3.64
C GLU A 236 6.90 -13.54 5.05
N GLN A 237 7.90 -12.66 5.19
CA GLN A 237 8.23 -12.06 6.49
C GLN A 237 7.08 -11.21 7.05
N VAL A 238 6.37 -10.49 6.18
CA VAL A 238 5.22 -9.66 6.60
C VAL A 238 4.05 -10.56 7.00
N ALA A 239 3.79 -11.63 6.26
CA ALA A 239 2.77 -12.62 6.63
C ALA A 239 3.05 -13.25 8.00
N GLN A 240 4.30 -13.62 8.29
CA GLN A 240 4.69 -14.14 9.60
C GLN A 240 4.47 -13.13 10.73
N ASN A 241 4.71 -11.83 10.47
CA ASN A 241 4.42 -10.79 11.45
C ASN A 241 2.92 -10.73 11.77
N TRP A 242 2.04 -10.90 10.78
CA TRP A 242 0.59 -10.96 10.98
C TRP A 242 0.13 -12.24 11.69
N ASP A 243 0.76 -13.38 11.39
CA ASP A 243 0.51 -14.65 12.09
C ASP A 243 0.78 -14.53 13.60
N ALA A 244 1.82 -13.77 13.97
CA ALA A 244 2.23 -13.53 15.35
C ALA A 244 1.35 -12.53 16.13
N VAL A 245 0.44 -11.81 15.47
CA VAL A 245 -0.44 -10.86 16.18
C VAL A 245 -1.46 -11.65 17.02
N GLU A 246 -1.45 -11.39 18.32
CA GLU A 246 -2.38 -12.01 19.28
C GLU A 246 -3.74 -11.34 19.26
N LEU A 247 -4.80 -12.13 19.49
CA LEU A 247 -6.14 -11.60 19.74
C LEU A 247 -6.19 -10.99 21.14
N LEU A 248 -6.92 -9.88 21.29
CA LEU A 248 -7.04 -9.18 22.56
C LEU A 248 -8.13 -9.78 23.46
N GLY A 249 -9.05 -10.58 22.92
CA GLY A 249 -9.93 -11.50 23.65
C GLY A 249 -10.72 -10.88 24.81
N GLY A 250 -12.03 -10.66 24.65
CA GLY A 250 -12.92 -10.32 25.77
C GLY A 250 -12.77 -8.91 26.37
N HIS A 251 -11.87 -8.08 25.85
CA HIS A 251 -11.71 -6.68 26.26
C HIS A 251 -12.58 -5.71 25.45
N GLY A 252 -13.39 -6.25 24.54
CA GLY A 252 -14.20 -5.48 23.62
C GLY A 252 -15.65 -5.95 23.55
N HIS A 253 -16.55 -4.99 23.36
CA HIS A 253 -17.95 -5.21 23.05
C HIS A 253 -18.23 -4.61 21.68
N ALA A 254 -19.09 -5.25 20.88
CA ALA A 254 -19.49 -4.73 19.56
C ALA A 254 -20.58 -3.65 19.69
N GLU A 255 -21.28 -3.60 20.82
CA GLU A 255 -22.40 -2.70 21.05
C GLU A 255 -22.31 -2.11 22.45
N HIS A 256 -22.60 -0.82 22.57
CA HIS A 256 -23.07 -0.30 23.85
C HIS A 256 -24.56 -0.59 23.93
N GLY A 257 -24.99 -1.31 24.97
CA GLY A 257 -26.43 -1.44 25.26
C GLY A 257 -27.12 -0.09 25.46
N GLY A 258 -26.33 0.95 25.77
CA GLY A 258 -26.80 2.24 26.24
C GLY A 258 -27.41 2.11 27.63
N ASP A 259 -27.69 3.24 28.28
CA ASP A 259 -28.73 3.23 29.30
C ASP A 259 -30.06 2.99 28.58
N VAL A 260 -30.74 1.89 28.93
CA VAL A 260 -32.05 1.52 28.38
C VAL A 260 -33.14 2.53 28.71
N LEU A 261 -32.88 3.40 29.70
CA LEU A 261 -33.77 4.49 30.11
C LEU A 261 -33.40 5.83 29.49
N ASP A 262 -32.26 5.93 28.79
CA ASP A 262 -31.84 7.14 28.08
C ASP A 262 -32.31 7.08 26.63
N GLU A 263 -33.42 7.76 26.35
CA GLU A 263 -34.05 7.84 25.03
C GLU A 263 -33.07 8.33 23.94
N TYR A 264 -32.11 9.20 24.27
CA TYR A 264 -31.11 9.68 23.32
C TYR A 264 -30.09 8.59 22.99
N GLN A 265 -29.66 7.82 23.98
CA GLN A 265 -28.76 6.67 23.74
C GLN A 265 -29.46 5.56 22.95
N GLN A 266 -30.74 5.29 23.22
CA GLN A 266 -31.51 4.32 22.43
C GLN A 266 -31.74 4.82 20.99
N TRP A 267 -32.00 6.12 20.80
CA TRP A 267 -32.09 6.69 19.45
C TRP A 267 -30.79 6.58 18.65
N ILE A 268 -29.63 6.85 19.28
CA ILE A 268 -28.30 6.65 18.67
C ILE A 268 -28.12 5.17 18.29
N LYS A 269 -28.50 4.26 19.20
CA LYS A 269 -28.37 2.82 18.99
C LYS A 269 -29.23 2.32 17.83
N ASP A 270 -30.45 2.79 17.71
CA ASP A 270 -31.41 2.30 16.71
C ASP A 270 -31.23 2.97 15.34
N THR A 271 -30.67 4.19 15.31
CA THR A 271 -30.62 5.01 14.09
C THR A 271 -29.20 5.13 13.52
N VAL A 272 -28.21 5.33 14.39
CA VAL A 272 -26.84 5.72 13.98
C VAL A 272 -25.90 4.51 13.91
N LEU A 273 -25.96 3.60 14.88
CA LEU A 273 -25.11 2.39 14.89
C LEU A 273 -25.35 1.48 13.66
N PRO A 274 -26.59 1.22 13.21
CA PRO A 274 -26.83 0.38 12.03
C PRO A 274 -26.35 1.01 10.71
N TRP A 275 -26.13 2.32 10.68
CA TRP A 275 -25.52 3.02 9.55
C TRP A 275 -23.99 2.91 9.58
N LEU A 276 -23.37 3.04 10.75
CA LEU A 276 -21.93 2.84 10.95
C LEU A 276 -21.47 1.40 10.66
N TRP A 277 -22.27 0.40 11.05
CA TRP A 277 -22.00 -1.01 10.72
C TRP A 277 -22.19 -1.32 9.23
N ARG A 278 -23.15 -0.67 8.56
CA ARG A 278 -23.35 -0.76 7.11
C ARG A 278 -22.24 -0.09 6.30
N LEU A 279 -21.64 0.98 6.81
CA LEU A 279 -20.52 1.69 6.17
C LEU A 279 -19.18 0.94 6.30
N THR A 280 -19.07 -0.05 7.18
CA THR A 280 -17.80 -0.73 7.44
C THR A 280 -17.75 -2.17 6.91
N ASP A 281 -18.90 -2.79 6.57
CA ASP A 281 -19.02 -4.19 6.09
C ASP A 281 -18.20 -5.21 6.94
N LEU A 282 -17.83 -4.81 8.17
CA LEU A 282 -16.94 -5.57 9.05
C LEU A 282 -17.63 -6.80 9.60
N GLU A 283 -18.96 -6.78 9.73
CA GLU A 283 -19.72 -7.99 10.03
C GLU A 283 -19.63 -9.03 8.90
N ARG A 284 -19.58 -8.60 7.64
CA ARG A 284 -19.47 -9.51 6.48
C ARG A 284 -18.08 -10.11 6.37
N ILE A 285 -17.06 -9.29 6.59
CA ILE A 285 -15.65 -9.70 6.70
C ILE A 285 -15.45 -10.63 7.91
N ALA A 286 -16.02 -10.31 9.08
CA ALA A 286 -15.96 -11.15 10.28
C ALA A 286 -16.72 -12.48 10.15
N ARG A 287 -17.71 -12.56 9.24
CA ARG A 287 -18.49 -13.77 8.94
C ARG A 287 -18.03 -14.53 7.69
N GLY A 288 -16.97 -14.08 7.01
CA GLY A 288 -16.39 -14.76 5.84
C GLY A 288 -17.28 -14.79 4.59
N GLY A 289 -18.19 -13.82 4.42
CA GLY A 289 -19.08 -13.77 3.26
C GLY A 289 -18.40 -13.16 2.02
N THR A 290 -18.57 -13.80 0.86
CA THR A 290 -18.23 -13.22 -0.46
C THR A 290 -19.25 -12.16 -0.90
N PRO A 291 -18.84 -11.15 -1.70
CA PRO A 291 -19.77 -10.14 -2.22
C PRO A 291 -20.66 -10.71 -3.33
N PRO A 292 -21.82 -10.08 -3.62
CA PRO A 292 -22.69 -10.44 -4.75
C PRO A 292 -22.02 -10.21 -6.11
#